data_AF-A0A0N4Y2R2-F1
#
_entry.id   AF-A0A0N4Y2R2-F1
#
_cell.length_a   1.000
_cell.length_b   1.000
_cell.length_c   1.000
_cell.angle_alpha   90.00
_cell.angle_beta   90.00
_cell.angle_gamma   90.00
#
_symmetry.space_group_name_H-M   'P 1'
#
loop_
_entity.id
_entity.type
_entity.pdbx_description
1 polymer ?
#
loop_
_entity_poly.entity_id
_entity_poly.type
_entity_poly.pdbx_seq_one_letter_code
_entity_poly.pdbx_strand_id
1 'polypeptide(L)'
;MANFRYVILLSATLSMTFIYSNRIVFGFTVICQVPDNSNTTTSDYFLNDSAMKAWMFTATAIGMCIGPIPLYWAYKADTRKLILGYGIVSALATLLYPLADHIGMWPSLAARFFTGFAQASQLHITNEVAQIWARDSEMSLFFSTLLCSSQIGPLFTMILGGELCSSSLGWAATYYVLGMLCLMTTALFAFLYTEDVKENRFVSDREAVLIIEGRKEVSAKAPVPYIDLLTDVSVWTTLVMFVGYYIGMIIYQQYSPTFIKQVLNYSIRETGYFSAIPMIAAIVIKLAVGKLMGSITVTFSSLLPYTADVLI
;
A
#
# COMPACT_ATOMS: atom_id res chain seq x y z
N MET A 1 -24.53 -7.42 11.60
CA MET A 1 -25.10 -6.38 10.72
C MET A 1 -25.29 -6.98 9.33
N ALA A 2 -26.25 -6.52 8.54
CA ALA A 2 -26.23 -6.84 7.10
C ALA A 2 -25.14 -5.97 6.44
N ASN A 3 -24.31 -6.55 5.58
CA ASN A 3 -23.22 -5.88 4.84
C ASN A 3 -21.93 -5.61 5.64
N PHE A 4 -21.65 -6.38 6.69
CA PHE A 4 -20.42 -6.22 7.49
C PHE A 4 -19.14 -6.44 6.67
N ARG A 5 -19.19 -7.26 5.62
CA ARG A 5 -18.06 -7.46 4.69
C ARG A 5 -17.50 -6.17 4.09
N TYR A 6 -18.35 -5.18 3.80
CA TYR A 6 -17.88 -3.90 3.25
C TYR A 6 -17.26 -3.00 4.32
N VAL A 7 -17.64 -3.16 5.59
CA VAL A 7 -16.97 -2.49 6.71
C VAL A 7 -15.55 -2.99 6.85
N ILE A 8 -15.35 -4.31 6.74
CA ILE A 8 -14.01 -4.91 6.71
C ILE A 8 -13.23 -4.42 5.51
N LEU A 9 -13.82 -4.44 4.32
CA LEU A 9 -13.20 -3.92 3.09
C LEU A 9 -12.70 -2.47 3.28
N LEU A 10 -13.56 -1.58 3.79
CA LEU A 10 -13.20 -0.18 4.05
C LEU A 10 -12.09 -0.06 5.10
N SER A 11 -12.17 -0.80 6.19
CA SER A 11 -11.15 -0.78 7.25
C SER A 11 -9.79 -1.32 6.76
N ALA A 12 -9.79 -2.36 5.93
CA ALA A 12 -8.60 -2.91 5.30
C ALA A 12 -7.97 -1.89 4.34
N THR A 13 -8.78 -1.30 3.45
CA THR A 13 -8.34 -0.26 2.52
C THR A 13 -7.75 0.93 3.28
N LEU A 14 -8.37 1.39 4.38
CA LEU A 14 -7.85 2.47 5.21
C LEU A 14 -6.49 2.12 5.82
N SER A 15 -6.36 0.94 6.44
CA SER A 15 -5.09 0.50 7.02
C SER A 15 -3.99 0.41 5.95
N MET A 16 -4.29 -0.15 4.79
CA MET A 16 -3.33 -0.23 3.67
C MET A 16 -2.96 1.15 3.13
N THR A 17 -3.91 2.08 3.05
CA THR A 17 -3.69 3.47 2.63
C THR A 17 -2.65 4.14 3.52
N PHE A 18 -2.75 4.01 4.84
CA PHE A 18 -1.80 4.65 5.75
C PHE A 18 -0.42 3.95 5.79
N ILE A 19 -0.38 2.61 5.69
CA ILE A 19 0.89 1.89 5.52
C ILE A 19 1.60 2.35 4.24
N TYR A 20 0.88 2.54 3.15
CA TYR A 20 1.44 3.07 1.89
C TYR A 20 1.87 4.53 2.03
N SER A 21 1.08 5.35 2.73
CA SER A 21 1.38 6.76 3.00
C SER A 21 2.71 6.92 3.75
N ASN A 22 2.95 6.11 4.77
CA ASN A 22 4.19 6.06 5.54
C ASN A 22 5.44 5.74 4.70
N ARG A 23 5.27 5.01 3.59
CA ARG A 23 6.34 4.77 2.64
C ARG A 23 6.61 6.00 1.76
N ILE A 24 5.56 6.66 1.30
CA ILE A 24 5.62 7.76 0.33
C ILE A 24 5.99 9.10 0.99
N VAL A 25 5.70 9.28 2.28
CA VAL A 25 5.88 10.56 3.00
C VAL A 25 7.25 11.19 2.77
N PHE A 26 8.32 10.39 2.80
CA PHE A 26 9.68 10.87 2.59
C PHE A 26 9.89 11.51 1.20
N GLY A 27 9.22 10.98 0.17
CA GLY A 27 9.30 11.53 -1.18
C GLY A 27 8.75 12.95 -1.30
N PHE A 28 7.82 13.33 -0.45
CA PHE A 28 7.34 14.71 -0.37
C PHE A 28 8.19 15.54 0.60
N THR A 29 8.41 15.05 1.82
CA THR A 29 9.03 15.83 2.90
C THR A 29 10.50 16.14 2.65
N VAL A 30 11.20 15.36 1.82
CA VAL A 30 12.59 15.67 1.40
C VAL A 30 12.74 17.07 0.81
N ILE A 31 11.66 17.61 0.22
CA ILE A 31 11.61 18.97 -0.34
C ILE A 31 11.66 20.02 0.77
N CYS A 32 11.01 19.74 1.90
CA CYS A 32 10.90 20.65 3.04
C CYS A 32 12.10 20.51 4.01
N GLN A 33 12.73 19.33 4.02
CA GLN A 33 13.86 19.00 4.90
C GLN A 33 15.18 19.61 4.43
N VAL A 34 15.34 19.78 3.12
CA VAL A 34 16.54 20.39 2.54
C VAL A 34 16.37 21.91 2.59
N PRO A 35 17.16 22.64 3.41
CA PRO A 35 17.00 24.08 3.54
C PRO A 35 17.36 24.81 2.22
N ASP A 36 16.53 25.77 1.83
CA ASP A 36 16.84 26.69 0.74
C ASP A 36 18.03 27.56 1.17
N ASN A 37 19.17 27.37 0.50
CA ASN A 37 20.46 28.05 0.73
C ASN A 37 20.32 29.54 1.07
N SER A 38 20.15 29.86 2.35
CA SER A 38 20.21 31.22 2.87
C SER A 38 20.72 31.18 4.31
N ASN A 39 22.03 31.42 4.41
CA ASN A 39 22.79 31.76 5.62
C ASN A 39 23.09 30.61 6.60
N THR A 40 24.29 30.05 6.39
CA THR A 40 25.27 29.59 7.41
C THR A 40 24.86 28.50 8.41
N THR A 41 25.62 27.37 8.35
CA THR A 41 25.86 26.29 9.34
C THR A 41 25.35 24.85 9.06
N THR A 42 24.62 24.58 7.97
CA THR A 42 24.18 23.20 7.63
C THR A 42 24.80 22.64 6.35
N SER A 43 26.10 22.88 6.11
CA SER A 43 26.84 22.19 5.02
C SER A 43 26.92 20.68 5.24
N ASP A 44 26.86 20.22 6.50
CA ASP A 44 27.09 18.83 6.89
C ASP A 44 25.79 18.01 7.01
N TYR A 45 24.63 18.54 6.63
CA TYR A 45 23.40 17.78 6.63
C TYR A 45 23.44 16.69 5.55
N PHE A 46 23.28 15.44 5.95
CA PHE A 46 23.45 14.28 5.07
C PHE A 46 22.49 14.29 3.87
N LEU A 47 21.28 14.87 4.01
CA LEU A 47 20.38 15.00 2.86
C LEU A 47 20.83 16.09 1.87
N ASN A 48 21.90 16.84 2.06
CA ASN A 48 22.39 17.73 0.99
C ASN A 48 23.09 16.94 -0.12
N ASP A 49 23.68 15.79 0.21
CA ASP A 49 24.30 14.89 -0.76
C ASP A 49 23.25 14.06 -1.52
N SER A 50 23.28 14.18 -2.85
CA SER A 50 22.46 13.38 -3.76
C SER A 50 22.63 11.86 -3.57
N ALA A 51 23.83 11.39 -3.24
CA ALA A 51 24.09 9.97 -3.01
C ALA A 51 23.41 9.48 -1.72
N MET A 52 23.49 10.25 -0.65
CA MET A 52 22.82 9.94 0.62
C MET A 52 21.29 10.00 0.50
N LYS A 53 20.74 10.97 -0.26
CA LYS A 53 19.30 10.98 -0.60
C LYS A 53 18.89 9.69 -1.33
N ALA A 54 19.68 9.25 -2.31
CA ALA A 54 19.39 8.03 -3.05
C ALA A 54 19.38 6.79 -2.13
N TRP A 55 20.31 6.71 -1.17
CA TRP A 55 20.33 5.63 -0.19
C TRP A 55 19.05 5.55 0.67
N MET A 56 18.39 6.66 0.96
CA MET A 56 17.11 6.65 1.69
C MET A 56 15.98 5.97 0.90
N PHE A 57 15.92 6.22 -0.42
CA PHE A 57 14.97 5.55 -1.30
C PHE A 57 15.31 4.07 -1.47
N THR A 58 16.60 3.75 -1.64
CA THR A 58 17.09 2.38 -1.77
C THR A 58 16.83 1.56 -0.51
N ALA A 59 17.04 2.11 0.69
CA ALA A 59 16.77 1.41 1.95
C ALA A 59 15.30 0.97 2.06
N THR A 60 14.38 1.84 1.64
CA THR A 60 12.96 1.50 1.57
C THR A 60 12.70 0.36 0.58
N ALA A 61 13.33 0.38 -0.60
CA ALA A 61 13.20 -0.68 -1.60
C ALA A 61 13.77 -2.02 -1.12
N ILE A 62 14.92 -2.03 -0.44
CA ILE A 62 15.50 -3.24 0.16
C ILE A 62 14.53 -3.81 1.21
N GLY A 63 13.95 -2.95 2.05
CA GLY A 63 12.92 -3.34 3.00
C GLY A 63 11.74 -4.05 2.33
N MET A 64 11.24 -3.51 1.21
CA MET A 64 10.14 -4.12 0.45
C MET A 64 10.49 -5.49 -0.14
N CYS A 65 11.75 -5.74 -0.52
CA CYS A 65 12.19 -7.04 -1.02
C CYS A 65 12.31 -8.09 0.09
N ILE A 66 12.71 -7.68 1.29
CA ILE A 66 12.90 -8.58 2.44
C ILE A 66 11.58 -8.82 3.19
N GLY A 67 10.68 -7.82 3.20
CA GLY A 67 9.40 -7.85 3.90
C GLY A 67 8.49 -9.06 3.62
N PRO A 68 8.44 -9.65 2.42
CA PRO A 68 7.65 -10.85 2.15
C PRO A 68 8.24 -12.14 2.75
N ILE A 69 9.53 -12.18 3.07
CA ILE A 69 10.21 -13.42 3.51
C ILE A 69 9.55 -14.00 4.78
N PRO A 70 9.27 -13.21 5.84
CA PRO A 70 8.59 -13.73 7.02
C PRO A 70 7.16 -14.21 6.75
N LEU A 71 6.48 -13.65 5.73
CA LEU A 71 5.13 -14.06 5.35
C LEU A 71 5.11 -15.48 4.78
N TYR A 72 6.22 -15.93 4.17
CA TYR A 72 6.37 -17.31 3.72
C TYR A 72 6.32 -18.32 4.87
N TRP A 73 6.92 -18.04 6.02
CA TRP A 73 6.84 -18.92 7.20
C TRP A 73 5.59 -18.67 8.02
N ALA A 74 5.08 -17.44 7.99
CA ALA A 74 3.90 -17.04 8.72
C ALA A 74 2.58 -17.46 8.05
N TYR A 75 2.59 -18.25 6.98
CA TYR A 75 1.36 -18.82 6.40
C TYR A 75 0.52 -19.67 7.37
N LYS A 76 1.12 -20.11 8.49
CA LYS A 76 0.42 -20.81 9.59
C LYS A 76 -0.03 -19.87 10.71
N ALA A 77 0.42 -18.62 10.69
CA ALA A 77 0.10 -17.63 11.71
C ALA A 77 -1.17 -16.89 11.32
N ASP A 78 -1.95 -16.53 12.34
CA ASP A 78 -3.15 -15.72 12.20
C ASP A 78 -2.82 -14.39 11.48
N THR A 79 -3.45 -14.21 10.33
CA THR A 79 -3.39 -13.05 9.44
C THR A 79 -3.65 -11.76 10.20
N ARG A 80 -4.53 -11.78 11.20
CA ARG A 80 -4.79 -10.63 12.08
C ARG A 80 -3.52 -10.17 12.80
N LYS A 81 -2.75 -11.11 13.34
CA LYS A 81 -1.50 -10.82 14.07
C LYS A 81 -0.41 -10.34 13.13
N LEU A 82 -0.36 -10.89 11.93
CA LEU A 82 0.59 -10.44 10.91
C LEU A 82 0.32 -8.99 10.51
N ILE A 83 -0.93 -8.66 10.21
CA ILE A 83 -1.31 -7.30 9.79
C ILE A 83 -1.04 -6.30 10.91
N LEU A 84 -1.40 -6.66 12.14
CA LEU A 84 -1.10 -5.84 13.31
C LEU A 84 0.41 -5.63 13.48
N GLY A 85 1.21 -6.69 13.36
CA GLY A 85 2.67 -6.62 13.46
C GLY A 85 3.29 -5.70 12.41
N TYR A 86 2.96 -5.91 11.13
CA TYR A 86 3.49 -5.07 10.04
C TYR A 86 3.01 -3.62 10.15
N GLY A 87 1.75 -3.37 10.51
CA GLY A 87 1.25 -2.01 10.71
C GLY A 87 1.89 -1.31 11.91
N ILE A 88 2.14 -1.99 13.02
CA ILE A 88 2.91 -1.44 14.17
C ILE A 88 4.33 -1.10 13.73
N VAL A 89 5.02 -1.98 12.99
CA VAL A 89 6.36 -1.71 12.46
C VAL A 89 6.35 -0.46 11.56
N SER A 90 5.37 -0.32 10.66
CA SER A 90 5.21 0.86 9.81
C SER A 90 5.02 2.14 10.64
N ALA A 91 4.09 2.10 11.59
CA ALA A 91 3.74 3.25 12.41
C ALA A 91 4.92 3.68 13.28
N LEU A 92 5.56 2.76 14.00
CA LEU A 92 6.71 3.06 14.83
C LEU A 92 7.89 3.61 14.02
N ALA A 93 8.20 2.99 12.88
CA ALA A 93 9.27 3.49 12.01
C ALA A 93 8.99 4.91 11.50
N THR A 94 7.72 5.23 11.23
CA THR A 94 7.32 6.57 10.79
C THR A 94 7.35 7.58 11.93
N LEU A 95 6.86 7.22 13.12
CA LEU A 95 6.86 8.08 14.31
C LEU A 95 8.28 8.37 14.81
N LEU A 96 9.19 7.39 14.69
CA LEU A 96 10.58 7.54 15.09
C LEU A 96 11.44 8.26 14.05
N TYR A 97 10.96 8.43 12.81
CA TYR A 97 11.76 9.02 11.74
C TYR A 97 12.23 10.45 12.04
N PRO A 98 11.39 11.39 12.54
CA PRO A 98 11.88 12.73 12.89
C PRO A 98 12.98 12.72 13.96
N LEU A 99 12.87 11.83 14.95
CA LEU A 99 13.91 11.65 15.97
C LEU A 99 15.19 11.05 15.37
N ALA A 100 15.02 10.08 14.47
CA ALA A 100 16.11 9.44 13.75
C ALA A 100 16.89 10.42 12.86
N ASP A 101 16.20 11.37 12.21
CA ASP A 101 16.79 12.42 11.38
C ASP A 101 17.73 13.32 12.19
N HIS A 102 17.34 13.68 13.42
CA HIS A 102 18.18 14.47 14.32
C HIS A 102 19.43 13.73 14.81
N ILE A 103 19.38 12.40 14.92
CA ILE A 103 20.54 11.58 15.34
C ILE A 103 21.50 11.37 14.16
N GLY A 104 20.95 11.19 12.95
CA GLY A 104 21.71 11.16 11.71
C GLY A 104 21.21 10.14 10.67
N MET A 105 22.10 9.83 9.72
CA MET A 105 21.75 9.03 8.54
C MET A 105 21.40 7.56 8.87
N TRP A 106 22.17 6.89 9.73
CA TRP A 106 22.00 5.45 9.98
C TRP A 106 20.65 5.10 10.63
N PRO A 107 20.19 5.81 11.69
CA PRO A 107 18.85 5.60 12.23
C PRO A 107 17.75 5.94 11.21
N SER A 108 17.95 6.97 10.40
CA SER A 108 17.02 7.36 9.34
C SER A 108 16.88 6.28 8.27
N LEU A 109 17.99 5.66 7.85
CA LEU A 109 18.00 4.50 6.96
C LEU A 109 17.24 3.32 7.56
N ALA A 110 17.46 3.03 8.85
CA ALA A 110 16.77 1.94 9.54
C ALA A 110 15.25 2.19 9.58
N ALA A 111 14.81 3.39 9.94
CA ALA A 111 13.41 3.77 9.89
C ALA A 111 12.81 3.62 8.47
N ARG A 112 13.54 4.10 7.45
CA ARG A 112 13.12 3.93 6.04
C ARG A 112 13.03 2.46 5.63
N PHE A 113 13.99 1.63 6.02
CA PHE A 113 13.97 0.19 5.79
C PHE A 113 12.71 -0.45 6.38
N PHE A 114 12.39 -0.16 7.65
CA PHE A 114 11.23 -0.76 8.32
C PHE A 114 9.88 -0.31 7.75
N THR A 115 9.74 0.94 7.29
CA THR A 115 8.51 1.35 6.58
C THR A 115 8.34 0.62 5.25
N GLY A 116 9.43 0.35 4.51
CA GLY A 116 9.39 -0.46 3.29
C GLY A 116 9.09 -1.93 3.56
N PHE A 117 9.73 -2.49 4.60
CA PHE A 117 9.45 -3.85 5.11
C PHE A 117 7.97 -4.03 5.46
N ALA A 118 7.39 -3.05 6.16
CA ALA A 118 5.99 -3.09 6.53
C ALA A 118 5.04 -3.06 5.32
N GLN A 119 5.37 -2.28 4.28
CA GLN A 119 4.58 -2.14 3.06
C GLN A 119 4.46 -3.47 2.30
N ALA A 120 5.46 -4.35 2.38
CA ALA A 120 5.44 -5.64 1.69
C ALA A 120 4.22 -6.51 2.04
N SER A 121 3.66 -6.34 3.25
CA SER A 121 2.44 -7.06 3.67
C SER A 121 1.20 -6.74 2.82
N GLN A 122 1.16 -5.59 2.15
CA GLN A 122 -0.05 -5.07 1.52
C GLN A 122 -0.68 -6.02 0.49
N LEU A 123 0.12 -6.67 -0.35
CA LEU A 123 -0.39 -7.63 -1.34
C LEU A 123 -0.96 -8.88 -0.67
N HIS A 124 -0.34 -9.33 0.42
CA HIS A 124 -0.84 -10.46 1.20
C HIS A 124 -2.18 -10.14 1.86
N ILE A 125 -2.31 -8.95 2.47
CA ILE A 125 -3.58 -8.46 3.04
C ILE A 125 -4.67 -8.41 1.98
N THR A 126 -4.31 -7.90 0.80
CA THR A 126 -5.25 -7.80 -0.32
C THR A 126 -5.80 -9.17 -0.69
N ASN A 127 -4.91 -10.15 -0.81
CA ASN A 127 -5.25 -11.49 -1.22
C ASN A 127 -6.10 -12.21 -0.17
N GLU A 128 -5.67 -12.21 1.10
CA GLU A 128 -6.37 -12.85 2.22
C GLU A 128 -7.77 -12.26 2.43
N VAL A 129 -7.88 -10.93 2.53
CA VAL A 129 -9.18 -10.26 2.75
C VAL A 129 -10.12 -10.54 1.56
N ALA A 130 -9.62 -10.51 0.33
CA ALA A 130 -10.45 -10.80 -0.83
C ALA A 130 -10.87 -12.28 -0.88
N GLN A 131 -9.99 -13.21 -0.55
CA GLN A 131 -10.32 -14.65 -0.56
C GLN A 131 -11.27 -15.05 0.56
N ILE A 132 -11.17 -14.44 1.74
CA ILE A 132 -11.96 -14.80 2.92
C ILE A 132 -13.30 -14.05 2.97
N TRP A 133 -13.33 -12.77 2.61
CA TRP A 133 -14.51 -11.91 2.84
C TRP A 133 -15.28 -11.54 1.58
N ALA A 134 -14.72 -11.75 0.37
CA ALA A 134 -15.46 -11.53 -0.86
C ALA A 134 -16.29 -12.76 -1.24
N ARG A 135 -17.40 -12.51 -1.94
CA ARG A 135 -18.10 -13.54 -2.72
C ARG A 135 -17.40 -13.68 -4.07
N ASP A 136 -17.41 -14.88 -4.66
CA ASP A 136 -16.80 -15.15 -5.97
C ASP A 136 -17.25 -14.17 -7.06
N SER A 137 -18.54 -13.80 -7.10
CA SER A 137 -19.08 -12.83 -8.06
C SER A 137 -18.59 -11.39 -7.86
N GLU A 138 -18.06 -11.05 -6.68
CA GLU A 138 -17.65 -9.71 -6.27
C GLU A 138 -16.14 -9.63 -5.95
N MET A 139 -15.39 -10.71 -6.15
CA MET A 139 -13.96 -10.81 -5.84
C MET A 139 -13.16 -9.69 -6.54
N SER A 140 -13.45 -9.42 -7.82
CA SER A 140 -12.81 -8.36 -8.60
C SER A 140 -13.07 -6.95 -8.03
N LEU A 141 -14.24 -6.70 -7.46
CA LEU A 141 -14.59 -5.44 -6.81
C LEU A 141 -13.81 -5.26 -5.50
N PHE A 142 -13.67 -6.33 -4.71
CA PHE A 142 -12.87 -6.32 -3.48
C PHE A 142 -11.39 -6.03 -3.80
N PHE A 143 -10.80 -6.76 -4.75
CA PHE A 143 -9.42 -6.50 -5.19
C PHE A 143 -9.23 -5.07 -5.69
N SER A 144 -10.13 -4.58 -6.56
CA SER A 144 -10.02 -3.23 -7.11
C SER A 144 -10.07 -2.16 -6.02
N THR A 145 -10.95 -2.33 -5.04
CA THR A 145 -11.13 -1.40 -3.91
C THR A 145 -9.93 -1.42 -2.98
N LEU A 146 -9.39 -2.60 -2.64
CA LEU A 146 -8.20 -2.74 -1.81
C LEU A 146 -6.97 -2.13 -2.51
N LEU A 147 -6.82 -2.36 -3.81
CA LEU A 147 -5.72 -1.80 -4.60
C LEU A 147 -5.83 -0.29 -4.81
N CYS A 148 -6.99 0.34 -4.65
CA CYS A 148 -7.12 1.80 -4.68
C CYS A 148 -6.35 2.49 -3.54
N SER A 149 -6.01 1.78 -2.46
CA SER A 149 -5.16 2.29 -1.37
C SER A 149 -3.83 2.87 -1.88
N SER A 150 -3.26 2.29 -2.95
CA SER A 150 -2.01 2.76 -3.59
C SER A 150 -2.11 4.12 -4.29
N GLN A 151 -3.33 4.64 -4.53
CA GLN A 151 -3.56 5.99 -5.06
C GLN A 151 -4.06 6.94 -3.96
N ILE A 152 -4.92 6.45 -3.07
CA ILE A 152 -5.46 7.24 -1.94
C ILE A 152 -4.35 7.63 -0.97
N GLY A 153 -3.39 6.73 -0.70
CA GLY A 153 -2.26 6.99 0.21
C GLY A 153 -1.41 8.17 -0.25
N PRO A 154 -0.83 8.14 -1.46
CA PRO A 154 -0.11 9.30 -2.01
C PRO A 154 -0.95 10.55 -2.06
N LEU A 155 -2.21 10.48 -2.50
CA LEU A 155 -3.12 11.64 -2.53
C LEU A 155 -3.18 12.33 -1.16
N PHE A 156 -3.44 11.57 -0.11
CA PHE A 156 -3.54 12.10 1.25
C PHE A 156 -2.19 12.63 1.75
N THR A 157 -1.11 11.89 1.47
CA THR A 157 0.27 12.24 1.87
C THR A 157 0.74 13.54 1.23
N MET A 158 0.46 13.75 -0.06
CA MET A 158 0.89 14.94 -0.80
C MET A 158 0.16 16.20 -0.31
N ILE A 159 -1.15 16.10 -0.05
CA ILE A 159 -1.95 17.22 0.48
C ILE A 159 -1.52 17.55 1.91
N LEU A 160 -1.45 16.54 2.79
CA LEU A 160 -1.01 16.76 4.17
C LEU A 160 0.42 17.27 4.25
N GLY A 161 1.31 16.70 3.44
CA GLY A 161 2.70 17.15 3.36
C GLY A 161 2.79 18.62 2.97
N GLY A 162 2.03 19.05 1.94
CA GLY A 162 2.04 20.44 1.47
C GLY A 162 1.55 21.43 2.53
N GLU A 163 0.48 21.09 3.23
CA GLU A 163 -0.09 21.92 4.30
C GLU A 163 0.82 21.98 5.53
N LEU A 164 1.26 20.81 6.02
CA LEU A 164 2.04 20.72 7.26
C LEU A 164 3.46 21.26 7.08
N CYS A 165 4.13 20.97 5.96
CA CYS A 165 5.44 21.55 5.67
C CYS A 165 5.41 23.08 5.56
N SER A 166 4.31 23.66 5.06
CA SER A 166 4.17 25.11 4.92
C SER A 166 3.75 25.79 6.22
N SER A 167 3.30 25.01 7.21
CA SER A 167 2.87 25.51 8.51
C SER A 167 4.04 25.63 9.50
N SER A 168 3.81 26.32 10.61
CA SER A 168 4.80 26.44 11.70
C SER A 168 5.15 25.10 12.39
N LEU A 169 4.39 24.03 12.12
CA LEU A 169 4.63 22.69 12.67
C LEU A 169 5.76 21.94 11.93
N GLY A 170 6.10 22.38 10.72
CA GLY A 170 7.17 21.80 9.91
C GLY A 170 6.88 20.39 9.40
N TRP A 171 7.90 19.79 8.77
CA TRP A 171 7.80 18.49 8.10
C TRP A 171 7.62 17.32 9.08
N ALA A 172 8.15 17.43 10.31
CA ALA A 172 8.07 16.38 11.33
C ALA A 172 6.62 16.06 11.72
N ALA A 173 5.74 17.06 11.71
CA ALA A 173 4.32 16.88 12.02
C ALA A 173 3.63 15.92 11.05
N THR A 174 4.02 15.91 9.76
CA THR A 174 3.47 14.98 8.76
C THR A 174 3.71 13.53 9.15
N TYR A 175 4.91 13.22 9.68
CA TYR A 175 5.26 11.89 10.16
C TYR A 175 4.46 11.49 11.40
N TYR A 176 4.29 12.41 12.35
CA TYR A 176 3.49 12.13 13.55
C TYR A 176 2.03 11.86 13.23
N VAL A 177 1.41 12.67 12.38
CA VAL A 177 0.01 12.50 11.97
C VAL A 177 -0.18 11.19 11.22
N LEU A 178 0.64 10.91 10.20
CA LEU A 178 0.52 9.68 9.42
C LEU A 178 0.82 8.42 10.23
N GLY A 179 1.83 8.46 11.10
CA GLY A 179 2.17 7.36 11.99
C GLY A 179 1.05 7.03 12.98
N MET A 180 0.43 8.04 13.60
CA MET A 180 -0.72 7.84 14.50
C MET A 180 -1.94 7.31 13.76
N LEU A 181 -2.28 7.86 12.59
CA LEU A 181 -3.39 7.39 11.77
C LEU A 181 -3.18 5.94 11.30
N CYS A 182 -1.95 5.58 10.94
CA CYS A 182 -1.59 4.20 10.63
C CYS A 182 -1.84 3.28 11.82
N LEU A 183 -1.37 3.65 13.02
CA LEU A 183 -1.56 2.83 14.21
C LEU A 183 -3.04 2.66 14.56
N MET A 184 -3.81 3.75 14.51
CA MET A 184 -5.26 3.72 14.77
C MET A 184 -6.01 2.85 13.77
N THR A 185 -5.72 2.98 12.48
CA THR A 185 -6.42 2.22 11.44
C THR A 185 -6.03 0.75 11.41
N THR A 186 -4.75 0.43 11.65
CA THR A 186 -4.30 -0.96 11.82
C THR A 186 -4.92 -1.59 13.07
N ALA A 187 -4.97 -0.88 14.20
CA ALA A 187 -5.62 -1.39 15.41
C ALA A 187 -7.12 -1.62 15.21
N LEU A 188 -7.80 -0.69 14.53
CA LEU A 188 -9.21 -0.83 14.17
C LEU A 188 -9.44 -2.05 13.26
N PHE A 189 -8.65 -2.20 12.20
CA PHE A 189 -8.74 -3.35 11.30
C PHE A 189 -8.48 -4.66 12.06
N ALA A 190 -7.45 -4.71 12.89
CA ALA A 190 -7.16 -5.87 13.72
C ALA A 190 -8.27 -6.16 14.74
N PHE A 191 -9.07 -5.18 15.16
CA PHE A 191 -10.22 -5.43 16.04
C PHE A 191 -11.43 -6.02 15.28
N LEU A 192 -11.66 -5.55 14.05
CA LEU A 192 -12.82 -5.93 13.24
C LEU A 192 -12.61 -7.25 12.45
N TYR A 193 -11.38 -7.52 12.05
CA TYR A 193 -11.03 -8.66 11.20
C TYR A 193 -10.96 -9.97 11.97
N THR A 194 -11.48 -11.04 11.36
CA THR A 194 -11.39 -12.42 11.83
C THR A 194 -11.21 -13.33 10.62
N GLU A 195 -10.36 -14.35 10.73
CA GLU A 195 -10.11 -15.30 9.65
C GLU A 195 -11.32 -16.19 9.38
N ASP A 196 -11.99 -16.65 10.43
CA ASP A 196 -13.25 -17.38 10.28
C ASP A 196 -14.44 -16.41 10.27
N VAL A 197 -15.15 -16.37 9.15
CA VAL A 197 -16.35 -15.56 8.95
C VAL A 197 -17.47 -15.98 9.90
N LYS A 198 -17.55 -17.27 10.28
CA LYS A 198 -18.56 -17.80 11.21
C LYS A 198 -18.27 -17.43 12.66
N GLU A 199 -16.99 -17.30 13.03
CA GLU A 199 -16.60 -16.93 14.39
C GLU A 199 -16.65 -15.42 14.63
N ASN A 200 -16.84 -14.62 13.57
CA ASN A 200 -16.88 -13.18 13.70
C ASN A 200 -18.16 -12.70 14.42
N ARG A 201 -17.98 -12.12 15.61
CA ARG A 201 -19.05 -11.63 16.49
C ARG A 201 -19.99 -10.59 15.86
N PHE A 202 -19.56 -9.90 14.81
CA PHE A 202 -20.32 -8.82 14.18
C PHE A 202 -21.10 -9.24 12.92
N VAL A 203 -20.75 -10.40 12.36
CA VAL A 203 -21.39 -10.97 11.17
C VAL A 203 -22.73 -11.60 11.56
N SER A 204 -23.74 -11.44 10.71
CA SER A 204 -25.00 -12.16 10.87
C SER A 204 -24.89 -13.54 10.23
N ASP A 205 -25.49 -14.58 10.82
CA ASP A 205 -25.48 -15.94 10.27
C ASP A 205 -25.93 -16.00 8.80
N ARG A 206 -26.88 -15.14 8.42
CA ARG A 206 -27.34 -15.01 7.03
C ARG A 206 -26.23 -14.54 6.09
N GLU A 207 -25.41 -13.57 6.52
CA GLU A 207 -24.29 -13.05 5.71
C GLU A 207 -23.13 -14.05 5.66
N ALA A 208 -22.88 -14.79 6.75
CA ALA A 208 -21.86 -15.85 6.76
C ALA A 208 -22.20 -16.95 5.74
N VAL A 209 -23.46 -17.41 5.72
CA VAL A 209 -23.92 -18.39 4.71
C VAL A 209 -23.75 -17.83 3.30
N LEU A 210 -24.13 -16.57 3.05
CA LEU A 210 -24.01 -15.92 1.75
C LEU A 210 -22.57 -15.76 1.21
N ILE A 211 -21.55 -15.78 2.09
CA ILE A 211 -20.12 -15.72 1.73
C ILE A 211 -19.58 -17.13 1.46
N ILE A 212 -20.02 -18.11 2.25
CA ILE A 212 -19.54 -19.49 2.16
C ILE A 212 -20.23 -20.24 1.01
N GLU A 213 -21.51 -19.95 0.76
CA GLU A 213 -22.33 -20.57 -0.27
C GLU A 213 -21.81 -20.16 -1.65
N GLY A 214 -21.27 -21.14 -2.39
CA GLY A 214 -20.64 -20.95 -3.70
C GLY A 214 -19.12 -21.08 -3.69
N ARG A 215 -18.47 -21.04 -2.52
CA ARG A 215 -17.01 -21.21 -2.44
C ARG A 215 -16.64 -22.66 -2.77
N LYS A 216 -15.88 -22.87 -3.85
CA LYS A 216 -15.23 -24.17 -4.09
C LYS A 216 -14.31 -24.43 -2.91
N GLU A 217 -14.46 -25.57 -2.23
CA GLU A 217 -13.46 -26.00 -1.24
C GLU A 217 -12.11 -25.99 -1.95
N VAL A 218 -11.17 -25.18 -1.44
CA VAL A 218 -9.80 -25.15 -1.96
C VAL A 218 -9.23 -26.54 -1.66
N SER A 219 -9.30 -27.42 -2.65
CA SER A 219 -8.77 -28.77 -2.59
C SER A 219 -7.33 -28.71 -2.08
N ALA A 220 -7.00 -29.66 -1.21
CA ALA A 220 -5.74 -29.72 -0.46
C ALA A 220 -4.54 -29.32 -1.34
N LYS A 221 -3.70 -28.40 -0.81
CA LYS A 221 -2.49 -27.85 -1.42
C LYS A 221 -1.74 -28.88 -2.26
N ALA A 222 -2.04 -28.93 -3.56
CA ALA A 222 -1.23 -29.67 -4.51
C ALA A 222 0.18 -29.04 -4.51
N PRO A 223 1.26 -29.84 -4.64
CA PRO A 223 2.59 -29.30 -4.75
C PRO A 223 2.63 -28.34 -5.95
N VAL A 224 2.99 -27.08 -5.70
CA VAL A 224 3.07 -26.06 -6.74
C VAL A 224 4.12 -26.50 -7.77
N PRO A 225 3.78 -26.65 -9.06
CA PRO A 225 4.72 -27.09 -10.08
C PRO A 225 5.68 -25.94 -10.44
N TYR A 226 6.71 -25.73 -9.62
CA TYR A 226 7.66 -24.62 -9.78
C TYR A 226 8.38 -24.62 -11.13
N ILE A 227 8.70 -25.80 -11.68
CA ILE A 227 9.42 -25.92 -12.96
C ILE A 227 8.50 -25.52 -14.12
N ASP A 228 7.25 -25.97 -14.10
CA ASP A 228 6.27 -25.65 -15.14
C ASP A 228 5.95 -24.14 -15.13
N LEU A 229 5.82 -23.55 -13.93
CA LEU A 229 5.65 -22.10 -13.76
C LEU A 229 6.81 -21.30 -14.34
N LEU A 230 8.05 -21.76 -14.17
CA LEU A 230 9.24 -21.11 -14.71
C LEU A 230 9.42 -21.31 -16.22
N THR A 231 8.74 -22.29 -16.81
CA THR A 231 8.80 -22.58 -18.25
C THR A 231 7.67 -21.90 -19.02
N ASP A 232 6.60 -21.49 -18.34
CA ASP A 232 5.45 -20.83 -18.95
C ASP A 232 5.76 -19.38 -19.39
N VAL A 233 5.55 -19.11 -20.69
CA VAL A 233 5.72 -17.80 -21.31
C VAL A 233 4.77 -16.74 -20.72
N SER A 234 3.58 -17.14 -20.30
CA SER A 234 2.55 -16.27 -19.71
C SER A 234 3.03 -15.66 -18.38
N VAL A 235 3.76 -16.44 -17.59
CA VAL A 235 4.34 -16.00 -16.31
C VAL A 235 5.40 -14.94 -16.56
N TRP A 236 6.34 -15.19 -17.49
CA TRP A 236 7.39 -14.22 -17.83
C TRP A 236 6.85 -12.95 -18.47
N THR A 237 5.85 -13.07 -19.35
CA THR A 237 5.20 -11.90 -19.98
C THR A 237 4.53 -11.04 -18.91
N THR A 238 3.82 -11.68 -17.97
CA THR A 238 3.19 -11.00 -16.84
C THR A 238 4.23 -10.32 -15.96
N LEU A 239 5.34 -10.99 -15.65
CA LEU A 239 6.43 -10.43 -14.85
C LEU A 239 7.02 -9.16 -15.49
N VAL A 240 7.35 -9.20 -16.79
CA VAL A 240 7.90 -8.04 -17.53
C VAL A 240 6.91 -6.87 -17.53
N MET A 241 5.63 -7.14 -17.78
CA MET A 241 4.58 -6.10 -17.71
C MET A 241 4.48 -5.48 -16.31
N PHE A 242 4.50 -6.31 -15.26
CA PHE A 242 4.44 -5.84 -13.87
C PHE A 242 5.66 -4.99 -13.50
N VAL A 243 6.86 -5.41 -13.89
CA VAL A 243 8.10 -4.64 -13.64
C VAL A 243 8.03 -3.28 -14.33
N GLY A 244 7.65 -3.23 -15.60
CA GLY A 244 7.49 -1.97 -16.34
C GLY A 244 6.47 -1.03 -15.69
N TYR A 245 5.32 -1.57 -15.30
CA TYR A 245 4.28 -0.81 -14.60
C TYR A 245 4.77 -0.23 -13.26
N TYR A 246 5.41 -1.05 -12.42
CA TYR A 246 5.87 -0.60 -11.10
C TYR A 246 7.02 0.40 -11.18
N ILE A 247 7.94 0.27 -12.14
CA ILE A 247 9.01 1.26 -12.36
C ILE A 247 8.41 2.63 -12.66
N GLY A 248 7.48 2.70 -13.62
CA GLY A 248 6.82 3.96 -13.98
C GLY A 248 6.04 4.57 -12.81
N MET A 249 5.30 3.75 -12.08
CA MET A 249 4.53 4.19 -10.91
C MET A 249 5.45 4.73 -9.79
N ILE A 250 6.54 4.03 -9.46
CA ILE A 250 7.46 4.43 -8.40
C ILE A 250 8.17 5.73 -8.78
N ILE A 251 8.69 5.84 -10.01
CA ILE A 251 9.36 7.07 -10.47
C ILE A 251 8.42 8.25 -10.38
N TYR A 252 7.19 8.08 -10.88
CA TYR A 252 6.18 9.14 -10.82
C TYR A 252 5.91 9.58 -9.38
N GLN A 253 5.58 8.64 -8.48
CA GLN A 253 5.26 8.97 -7.10
C GLN A 253 6.45 9.58 -6.34
N GLN A 254 7.66 9.15 -6.66
CA GLN A 254 8.86 9.52 -5.93
C GLN A 254 9.38 10.91 -6.30
N TYR A 255 9.31 11.25 -7.60
CA TYR A 255 9.92 12.47 -8.13
C TYR A 255 8.91 13.52 -8.57
N SER A 256 7.61 13.20 -8.67
CA SER A 256 6.55 14.17 -8.98
C SER A 256 6.62 15.45 -8.13
N PRO A 257 6.65 15.39 -6.79
CA PRO A 257 6.64 16.62 -6.00
C PRO A 257 7.97 17.38 -6.15
N THR A 258 9.09 16.68 -6.21
CA THR A 258 10.42 17.29 -6.44
C THR A 258 10.48 18.02 -7.77
N PHE A 259 9.95 17.42 -8.83
CA PHE A 259 9.89 18.03 -10.16
C PHE A 259 9.02 19.29 -10.17
N ILE A 260 7.82 19.23 -9.58
CA ILE A 260 6.92 20.38 -9.52
C ILE A 260 7.52 21.51 -8.68
N LYS A 261 8.24 21.20 -7.61
CA LYS A 261 8.92 22.24 -6.81
C LYS A 261 10.15 22.80 -7.52
N GLN A 262 11.09 21.96 -7.94
CA GLN A 262 12.41 22.39 -8.40
C GLN A 262 12.44 22.86 -9.86
N VAL A 263 11.62 22.28 -10.73
CA VAL A 263 11.60 22.62 -12.17
C VAL A 263 10.51 23.64 -12.47
N LEU A 264 9.31 23.44 -11.93
CA LEU A 264 8.18 24.35 -12.17
C LEU A 264 8.13 25.54 -11.18
N ASN A 265 8.98 25.54 -10.13
CA ASN A 265 9.13 26.63 -9.16
C ASN A 265 7.85 27.03 -8.39
N TYR A 266 6.95 26.07 -8.16
CA TYR A 266 5.76 26.31 -7.32
C TYR A 266 6.08 26.36 -5.82
N SER A 267 5.17 26.89 -5.01
CA SER A 267 5.29 26.81 -3.54
C SER A 267 5.08 25.37 -3.04
N ILE A 268 5.57 25.03 -1.84
CA ILE A 268 5.43 23.68 -1.25
C ILE A 268 3.95 23.28 -1.13
N ARG A 269 3.11 24.24 -0.75
CA ARG A 269 1.65 24.06 -0.65
C ARG A 269 1.03 23.72 -2.00
N GLU A 270 1.35 24.48 -3.04
CA GLU A 270 0.87 24.23 -4.41
C GLU A 270 1.41 22.91 -4.96
N THR A 271 2.68 22.58 -4.69
CA THR A 271 3.27 21.28 -5.05
C THR A 271 2.44 20.12 -4.51
N GLY A 272 1.99 20.19 -3.24
CA GLY A 272 1.12 19.18 -2.64
C GLY A 272 -0.19 18.99 -3.42
N TYR A 273 -0.86 20.09 -3.78
CA TYR A 273 -2.10 20.04 -4.54
C TYR A 273 -1.91 19.54 -5.98
N PHE A 274 -0.89 20.03 -6.70
CA PHE A 274 -0.62 19.60 -8.07
C PHE A 274 -0.18 18.14 -8.15
N SER A 275 0.60 17.64 -7.17
CA SER A 275 0.97 16.23 -7.10
C SER A 275 -0.23 15.31 -6.81
N ALA A 276 -1.29 15.81 -6.17
CA ALA A 276 -2.48 15.02 -5.87
C ALA A 276 -3.44 14.86 -7.07
N ILE A 277 -3.45 15.80 -8.02
CA ILE A 277 -4.39 15.79 -9.17
C ILE A 277 -4.31 14.48 -9.97
N PRO A 278 -3.13 13.99 -10.38
CA PRO A 278 -3.06 12.76 -11.17
C PRO A 278 -3.47 11.51 -10.37
N MET A 279 -3.34 11.55 -9.04
CA MET A 279 -3.85 10.47 -8.17
C MET A 279 -5.37 10.42 -8.17
N ILE A 280 -6.04 11.57 -8.12
CA ILE A 280 -7.51 11.67 -8.23
C ILE A 280 -7.97 11.11 -9.58
N ALA A 281 -7.33 11.55 -10.68
CA ALA A 281 -7.64 11.07 -12.02
C ALA A 281 -7.45 9.54 -12.13
N ALA A 282 -6.35 9.01 -11.58
CA ALA A 282 -6.09 7.58 -11.55
C ALA A 282 -7.16 6.79 -10.78
N ILE A 283 -7.66 7.30 -9.65
CA ILE A 283 -8.75 6.65 -8.89
C ILE A 283 -10.02 6.58 -9.73
N VAL A 284 -10.42 7.69 -10.36
CA VAL A 284 -11.64 7.76 -11.17
C VAL A 284 -11.55 6.79 -12.36
N ILE A 285 -10.43 6.81 -13.09
CA ILE A 285 -10.21 5.91 -14.24
C ILE A 285 -10.20 4.45 -13.78
N LYS A 286 -9.51 4.13 -12.68
CA LYS A 286 -9.41 2.76 -12.17
C LYS A 286 -10.76 2.19 -11.74
N LEU A 287 -11.61 3.00 -11.10
CA LEU A 287 -12.98 2.59 -10.74
C LEU A 287 -13.87 2.43 -11.98
N ALA A 288 -13.75 3.30 -12.98
CA ALA A 288 -14.50 3.21 -14.23
C ALA A 288 -14.11 1.94 -15.02
N VAL A 289 -12.81 1.70 -15.20
CA VAL A 289 -12.28 0.51 -15.87
C VAL A 289 -12.61 -0.75 -15.09
N GLY A 290 -12.56 -0.73 -13.75
CA GLY A 290 -12.95 -1.86 -12.91
C GLY A 290 -14.41 -2.29 -13.11
N LYS A 291 -15.34 -1.32 -13.20
CA LYS A 291 -16.75 -1.61 -13.53
C LYS A 291 -16.94 -2.16 -14.94
N LEU A 292 -16.21 -1.61 -15.91
CA LEU A 292 -16.24 -2.08 -17.29
C LEU A 292 -15.73 -3.53 -17.38
N MET A 293 -14.61 -3.83 -16.75
CA MET A 293 -14.02 -5.17 -16.71
C MET A 293 -14.96 -6.16 -16.03
N GLY A 294 -15.58 -5.80 -14.90
CA GLY A 294 -16.57 -6.66 -14.24
C GLY A 294 -17.75 -7.00 -15.17
N SER A 295 -18.22 -6.02 -15.95
CA SER A 295 -19.30 -6.23 -16.93
C SER A 295 -18.87 -7.15 -18.08
N ILE A 296 -17.64 -6.98 -18.56
CA ILE A 296 -17.05 -7.84 -19.61
C ILE A 296 -16.88 -9.27 -19.09
N THR A 297 -16.37 -9.47 -17.87
CA THR A 297 -16.19 -10.79 -17.28
C THR A 297 -17.50 -11.55 -17.14
N VAL A 298 -18.57 -10.88 -16.68
CA VAL A 298 -19.92 -11.48 -16.58
C VAL A 298 -20.46 -11.85 -17.96
N THR A 299 -20.22 -11.00 -18.96
CA THR A 299 -20.63 -11.27 -20.34
C THR A 299 -19.86 -12.46 -20.92
N PHE A 300 -18.55 -12.52 -20.72
CA PHE A 300 -17.70 -13.61 -21.20
C PHE A 300 -18.00 -14.94 -20.50
N SER A 301 -18.26 -14.93 -19.18
CA SER A 301 -18.65 -16.13 -18.44
C SER A 301 -20.01 -16.67 -18.90
N SER A 302 -20.92 -15.80 -19.36
CA SER A 302 -22.19 -16.23 -19.96
C SER A 302 -22.04 -16.81 -21.37
N LEU A 303 -20.95 -16.48 -22.08
CA LEU A 303 -20.66 -16.94 -23.45
C LEU A 303 -19.83 -18.23 -23.50
N LEU A 304 -19.03 -18.51 -22.46
CA LEU A 304 -18.17 -19.70 -22.37
C LEU A 304 -18.43 -20.50 -21.08
N PRO A 305 -19.58 -21.18 -20.93
CA PRO A 305 -19.82 -22.06 -19.80
C PRO A 305 -18.93 -23.32 -19.79
N TYR A 306 -18.18 -23.61 -20.86
CA TYR A 306 -17.44 -24.86 -21.06
C TYR A 306 -15.90 -24.78 -20.92
N THR A 307 -15.30 -23.61 -20.72
CA THR A 307 -13.82 -23.49 -20.63
C THR A 307 -13.28 -23.33 -19.21
N ALA A 308 -14.14 -23.44 -18.18
CA ALA A 308 -13.74 -23.35 -16.78
C ALA A 308 -12.83 -24.51 -16.32
N ASP A 309 -12.69 -25.57 -17.12
CA ASP A 309 -11.87 -26.74 -16.81
C ASP A 309 -10.46 -26.71 -17.46
N VAL A 310 -10.09 -25.68 -18.23
CA VAL A 310 -8.83 -25.67 -19.02
C VAL A 310 -7.84 -24.57 -18.62
N LEU A 311 -8.12 -23.80 -17.58
CA LEU A 311 -7.20 -22.77 -17.05
C LEU A 311 -6.85 -23.01 -15.57
N ILE A 312 -6.42 -24.23 -15.27
CA ILE A 312 -5.64 -24.57 -14.07
C ILE A 312 -4.27 -25.06 -14.53
#